data_AF-A0A351FD06-F1
#
_entry.id   AF-A0A351FD06-F1
#
_cell.length_a   1.000
_cell.length_b   1.000
_cell.length_c   1.000
_cell.angle_alpha   90.00
_cell.angle_beta   90.00
_cell.angle_gamma   90.00
#
_symmetry.space_group_name_H-M   'P 1'
#
loop_
_entity.id
_entity.type
_entity.pdbx_description
1 polymer ?
#
loop_
_entity_poly.entity_id
_entity_poly.type
_entity_poly.pdbx_seq_one_letter_code
_entity_poly.pdbx_strand_id
1 'polypeptide(L)'
;MLLALSSSSIAFCDQFNSFLKPLFEQNCVKCHGGEKTKGKVNLKEIETKADFLAKPELIKELIEVIDFGDMPPENEQPLSEEQRTATVLLLKDFMRQAATDAKREKPRLSRLNRFQYNNSLRDLFRIESDLFELSEKMMTRRTKYLQTSAETIPQVVRASAYHRDKGFREVRPFPKDLRAAHGFDNQSDQLTLSPLLMDTFLKLSVSIVESPDFNERTVGIWKEFFAPPANSENLEGEIRDRLKPFLRLAFRSAVEKEVADRYVHYAQAQVKSEESFTAGMKKVVSAILSSPLFVFRHETVADNDPYALASKLSFSLWGSCPDDGLLNAAEKGSLTNPNELAKVVDGMLEDPKIERFLDSFPSQWMQLENALAATPDPKVNRYFSIDKEYPASLAMVVEPLLLFDAIFVENRPIAELIKPSFAYRNEFLETWYHGELKPSEKDLKNAIEANDKKKRKIFDIEREIEKGERELATLIDPFRKRILAERAVQEDLSEPVDLRPIAAWEF
;
A
#
# COMPACT_ATOMS: atom_id res chain seq x y z
N MET A 1 36.39 47.96 -13.59
CA MET A 1 36.04 47.23 -14.83
C MET A 1 35.30 45.96 -14.41
N LEU A 2 33.99 46.06 -14.24
CA LEU A 2 33.06 44.94 -14.02
C LEU A 2 31.72 45.46 -14.50
N LEU A 3 31.41 45.12 -15.76
CA LEU A 3 30.20 45.51 -16.46
C LEU A 3 28.99 44.82 -15.81
N ALA A 4 28.00 45.63 -15.46
CA ALA A 4 26.66 45.17 -15.12
C ALA A 4 26.05 44.47 -16.34
N LEU A 5 25.79 43.17 -16.21
CA LEU A 5 24.90 42.44 -17.11
C LEU A 5 23.48 42.88 -16.76
N SER A 6 22.97 43.83 -17.53
CA SER A 6 21.56 44.16 -17.59
C SER A 6 20.77 42.89 -17.93
N SER A 7 19.86 42.53 -17.02
CA SER A 7 18.74 41.64 -17.32
C SER A 7 17.92 42.27 -18.44
N SER A 8 18.18 41.86 -19.68
CA SER A 8 17.29 42.11 -20.80
C SER A 8 15.98 41.38 -20.55
N SER A 9 15.06 42.07 -19.88
CA SER A 9 13.64 41.75 -19.89
C SER A 9 13.16 41.97 -21.33
N ILE A 10 13.40 40.99 -22.19
CA ILE A 10 12.82 40.96 -23.54
C ILE A 10 11.34 40.74 -23.31
N ALA A 11 10.56 41.72 -23.76
CA ALA A 11 9.12 41.79 -23.64
C ALA A 11 8.43 40.47 -24.02
N PHE A 12 8.00 39.71 -23.02
CA PHE A 12 7.12 38.55 -23.16
C PHE A 12 5.64 38.96 -23.38
N CYS A 13 5.43 40.13 -23.98
CA CYS A 13 4.11 40.67 -24.25
C CYS A 13 3.74 40.31 -25.70
N ASP A 14 2.87 39.32 -25.83
CA ASP A 14 2.13 38.95 -27.04
C ASP A 14 2.75 37.91 -28.01
N GLN A 15 3.23 36.78 -27.48
CA GLN A 15 3.62 35.61 -28.28
C GLN A 15 2.46 34.98 -29.07
N PHE A 16 1.20 35.31 -28.71
CA PHE A 16 0.03 34.87 -29.45
C PHE A 16 -0.01 35.52 -30.83
N ASN A 17 0.04 36.85 -30.91
CA ASN A 17 -0.02 37.56 -32.19
C ASN A 17 1.31 37.51 -32.96
N SER A 18 2.45 37.45 -32.28
CA SER A 18 3.77 37.49 -32.93
C SER A 18 4.29 36.15 -33.46
N PHE A 19 3.79 35.01 -32.94
CA PHE A 19 4.26 33.69 -33.35
C PHE A 19 3.12 32.72 -33.66
N LEU A 20 2.21 32.50 -32.69
CA LEU A 20 1.21 31.43 -32.82
C LEU A 20 0.17 31.69 -33.93
N LYS A 21 -0.35 32.92 -34.00
CA LYS A 21 -1.34 33.31 -35.00
C LYS A 21 -0.77 33.27 -36.44
N PRO A 22 0.42 33.83 -36.73
CA PRO A 22 1.08 33.64 -38.03
C PRO A 22 1.30 32.18 -38.41
N LEU A 23 1.69 31.34 -37.44
CA LEU A 23 1.89 29.90 -37.67
C LEU A 23 0.57 29.21 -38.07
N PHE A 24 -0.52 29.49 -37.36
CA PHE A 24 -1.84 28.95 -37.71
C PHE A 24 -2.27 29.36 -39.11
N GLU A 25 -2.10 30.64 -39.46
CA GLU A 25 -2.44 31.17 -40.79
C GLU A 25 -1.65 30.50 -41.91
N GLN A 26 -0.35 30.26 -41.69
CA GLN A 26 0.55 29.67 -42.70
C GLN A 26 0.38 28.16 -42.85
N ASN A 27 0.22 27.43 -41.73
CA ASN A 27 0.36 25.97 -41.72
C ASN A 27 -0.93 25.21 -41.38
N CYS A 28 -1.93 25.84 -40.77
CA CYS A 28 -3.08 25.12 -40.20
C CYS A 28 -4.43 25.53 -40.80
N VAL A 29 -4.65 26.82 -41.06
CA VAL A 29 -5.94 27.39 -41.51
C VAL A 29 -6.38 26.84 -42.88
N LYS A 30 -5.46 26.38 -43.73
CA LYS A 30 -5.78 25.74 -45.01
C LYS A 30 -6.71 24.52 -44.86
N CYS A 31 -6.54 23.74 -43.79
CA CYS A 31 -7.37 22.56 -43.49
C CYS A 31 -8.36 22.80 -42.34
N HIS A 32 -8.03 23.71 -41.43
CA HIS A 32 -8.78 24.02 -40.21
C HIS A 32 -9.36 25.44 -40.24
N GLY A 33 -9.80 25.92 -41.40
CA GLY A 33 -10.44 27.22 -41.58
C GLY A 33 -11.48 27.21 -42.70
N GLY A 34 -12.69 27.72 -42.43
CA GLY A 34 -13.78 27.85 -43.41
C GLY A 34 -15.01 26.96 -43.13
N GLU A 35 -15.93 26.84 -44.11
CA GLU A 35 -17.22 26.12 -43.94
C GLU A 35 -17.08 24.59 -43.85
N LYS A 36 -15.98 24.01 -44.36
CA LYS A 36 -15.68 22.57 -44.27
C LYS A 36 -14.31 22.38 -43.63
N THR A 37 -14.28 22.23 -42.31
CA THR A 37 -13.05 22.01 -41.54
C THR A 37 -12.80 20.52 -41.29
N LYS A 38 -11.54 20.10 -41.38
CA LYS A 38 -11.13 18.77 -40.92
C LYS A 38 -11.15 18.73 -39.39
N GLY A 39 -11.57 17.60 -38.82
CA GLY A 39 -11.61 17.41 -37.36
C GLY A 39 -12.62 18.28 -36.60
N LYS A 40 -13.52 19.01 -37.29
CA LYS A 40 -14.46 19.98 -36.69
C LYS A 40 -13.78 21.13 -35.91
N VAL A 41 -12.50 21.39 -36.18
CA VAL A 41 -11.73 22.48 -35.56
C VAL A 41 -11.61 23.64 -36.55
N ASN A 42 -12.04 24.84 -36.15
CA ASN A 42 -11.91 26.07 -36.93
C ASN A 42 -11.00 27.08 -36.22
N LEU A 43 -9.73 27.12 -36.60
CA LEU A 43 -8.72 28.01 -36.02
C LEU A 43 -8.91 29.46 -36.46
N LYS A 44 -9.70 29.71 -37.52
CA LYS A 44 -9.98 31.08 -38.01
C LYS A 44 -10.90 31.86 -37.08
N GLU A 45 -11.68 31.18 -36.24
CA GLU A 45 -12.56 31.80 -35.24
C GLU A 45 -11.79 32.31 -34.01
N ILE A 46 -10.48 32.09 -33.95
CA ILE A 46 -9.63 32.46 -32.81
C ILE A 46 -8.91 33.76 -33.16
N GLU A 47 -9.54 34.88 -32.85
CA GLU A 47 -9.03 36.20 -33.24
C GLU A 47 -8.05 36.78 -32.23
N THR A 48 -8.30 36.53 -30.95
CA THR A 48 -7.53 37.08 -29.83
C THR A 48 -6.97 36.01 -28.91
N LYS A 49 -5.93 36.38 -28.13
CA LYS A 49 -5.38 35.52 -27.07
C LYS A 49 -6.45 35.11 -26.06
N ALA A 50 -7.40 36.00 -25.74
CA ALA A 50 -8.48 35.72 -24.80
C ALA A 50 -9.41 34.61 -25.34
N ASP A 51 -9.77 34.67 -26.63
CA ASP A 51 -10.59 33.64 -27.28
C ASP A 51 -9.90 32.28 -27.28
N PHE A 52 -8.57 32.29 -27.47
CA PHE A 52 -7.76 31.08 -27.44
C PHE A 52 -7.72 30.46 -26.04
N LEU A 53 -7.43 31.28 -25.02
CA LEU A 53 -7.39 30.84 -23.62
C LEU A 53 -8.74 30.35 -23.09
N ALA A 54 -9.86 30.84 -23.66
CA ALA A 54 -11.20 30.39 -23.34
C ALA A 54 -11.53 28.97 -23.86
N LYS A 55 -10.64 28.34 -24.65
CA LYS A 55 -10.84 27.01 -25.25
C LYS A 55 -9.74 26.00 -24.84
N PRO A 56 -9.62 25.63 -23.55
CA PRO A 56 -8.52 24.78 -23.07
C PRO A 56 -8.53 23.35 -23.65
N GLU A 57 -9.69 22.79 -23.96
CA GLU A 57 -9.82 21.48 -24.62
C GLU A 57 -9.20 21.50 -26.02
N LEU A 58 -9.38 22.60 -26.76
CA LEU A 58 -8.75 22.80 -28.06
C LEU A 58 -7.23 22.96 -27.93
N ILE A 59 -6.75 23.71 -26.94
CA ILE A 59 -5.30 23.85 -26.69
C ILE A 59 -4.69 22.48 -26.40
N LYS A 60 -5.35 21.64 -25.60
CA LYS A 60 -4.91 20.28 -25.31
C LYS A 60 -4.84 19.42 -26.58
N GLU A 61 -5.90 19.43 -27.39
CA GLU A 61 -5.94 18.69 -28.66
C GLU A 61 -4.82 19.12 -29.62
N LEU A 62 -4.57 20.44 -29.74
CA LEU A 62 -3.45 20.98 -30.53
C LEU A 62 -2.08 20.52 -30.01
N ILE A 63 -1.90 20.44 -28.69
CA ILE A 63 -0.66 19.90 -28.11
C ILE A 63 -0.48 18.44 -28.53
N GLU A 64 -1.52 17.61 -28.36
CA GLU A 64 -1.45 16.18 -28.67
C GLU A 64 -1.11 15.97 -30.15
N VAL A 65 -1.90 16.51 -31.08
CA VAL A 65 -1.70 16.26 -32.52
C VAL A 65 -0.38 16.82 -33.07
N ILE A 66 0.15 17.90 -32.49
CA ILE A 66 1.43 18.49 -32.91
C ILE A 66 2.63 17.77 -32.27
N ASP A 67 2.55 17.40 -30.97
CA ASP A 67 3.63 16.70 -30.25
C ASP A 67 3.80 15.26 -30.78
N PHE A 68 2.71 14.57 -31.12
CA PHE A 68 2.74 13.24 -31.75
C PHE A 68 3.04 13.27 -33.25
N GLY A 69 3.03 14.44 -33.89
CA GLY A 69 3.32 14.58 -35.32
C GLY A 69 2.19 14.09 -36.24
N ASP A 70 0.97 13.95 -35.72
CA ASP A 70 -0.22 13.54 -36.48
C ASP A 70 -0.70 14.64 -37.45
N MET A 71 -0.25 15.89 -37.25
CA MET A 71 -0.49 17.02 -38.12
C MET A 71 0.83 17.66 -38.58
N PRO A 72 0.94 18.09 -39.85
CA PRO A 72 -0.10 18.09 -40.88
C PRO A 72 -0.23 16.74 -41.64
N PRO A 73 -1.33 16.52 -42.40
CA PRO A 73 -1.55 15.27 -43.15
C PRO A 73 -0.43 14.98 -44.15
N GLU A 74 -0.26 13.71 -44.53
CA GLU A 74 0.86 13.19 -45.34
C GLU A 74 1.17 13.98 -46.64
N ASN A 75 0.17 14.69 -47.20
CA ASN A 75 0.30 15.46 -48.44
C ASN A 75 0.68 16.95 -48.24
N GLU A 76 0.96 17.39 -47.01
CA GLU A 76 1.34 18.77 -46.68
C GLU A 76 2.74 18.81 -46.05
N GLN A 77 3.40 19.97 -46.12
CA GLN A 77 4.75 20.12 -45.58
C GLN A 77 4.73 20.14 -44.04
N PRO A 78 5.53 19.30 -43.36
CA PRO A 78 5.61 19.30 -41.90
C PRO A 78 6.28 20.56 -41.37
N LEU A 79 5.97 20.89 -40.12
CA LEU A 79 6.71 21.91 -39.37
C LEU A 79 8.17 21.48 -39.20
N SER A 80 9.10 22.44 -39.18
CA SER A 80 10.47 22.11 -38.78
C SER A 80 10.51 21.64 -37.32
N GLU A 81 11.50 20.83 -36.96
CA GLU A 81 11.70 20.36 -35.57
C GLU A 81 11.76 21.51 -34.55
N GLU A 82 12.42 22.61 -34.92
CA GLU A 82 12.50 23.83 -34.11
C GLU A 82 11.13 24.51 -33.97
N GLN A 83 10.38 24.63 -35.06
CA GLN A 83 9.03 25.21 -35.05
C GLN A 83 8.05 24.35 -34.24
N ARG A 84 8.10 23.03 -34.38
CA ARG A 84 7.27 22.08 -33.63
C ARG A 84 7.54 22.21 -32.13
N THR A 85 8.81 22.17 -31.73
CA THR A 85 9.21 22.28 -30.32
C THR A 85 8.80 23.62 -29.73
N ALA A 86 9.05 24.73 -30.42
CA ALA A 86 8.64 26.07 -29.99
C ALA A 86 7.12 26.19 -29.85
N THR A 87 6.36 25.62 -30.79
CA THR A 87 4.89 25.63 -30.77
C THR A 87 4.35 24.82 -29.60
N VAL A 88 4.83 23.60 -29.39
CA VAL A 88 4.41 22.75 -28.26
C VAL A 88 4.71 23.40 -26.92
N LEU A 89 5.89 24.02 -26.76
CA LEU A 89 6.24 24.75 -25.55
C LEU A 89 5.30 25.94 -25.30
N LEU A 90 5.01 26.72 -26.35
CA LEU A 90 4.12 27.86 -26.26
C LEU A 90 2.67 27.44 -25.97
N LEU A 91 2.17 26.39 -26.61
CA LEU A 91 0.84 25.84 -26.34
C LEU A 91 0.73 25.30 -24.90
N LYS A 92 1.78 24.62 -24.39
CA LYS A 92 1.86 24.19 -22.99
C LYS A 92 1.83 25.39 -22.04
N ASP A 93 2.41 26.53 -22.42
CA ASP A 93 2.34 27.76 -21.62
C ASP A 93 0.95 28.41 -21.66
N PHE A 94 0.32 28.52 -22.84
CA PHE A 94 -1.07 28.97 -22.94
C PHE A 94 -2.05 28.05 -22.21
N MET A 95 -1.81 26.73 -22.21
CA MET A 95 -2.60 25.78 -21.42
C MET A 95 -2.48 26.04 -19.91
N ARG A 96 -1.27 26.39 -19.42
CA ARG A 96 -1.09 26.81 -18.03
C ARG A 96 -1.83 28.10 -17.74
N GLN A 97 -1.73 29.11 -18.61
CA GLN A 97 -2.43 30.39 -18.46
C GLN A 97 -3.96 30.18 -18.44
N ALA A 98 -4.51 29.40 -19.36
CA ALA A 98 -5.93 29.03 -19.40
C ALA A 98 -6.37 28.29 -18.12
N ALA A 99 -5.47 27.49 -17.54
CA ALA A 99 -5.71 26.79 -16.27
C ALA A 99 -5.56 27.69 -15.02
N THR A 100 -5.01 28.90 -15.12
CA THR A 100 -4.76 29.78 -13.95
C THR A 100 -5.98 30.62 -13.59
N ASP A 101 -6.80 31.01 -14.56
CA ASP A 101 -8.03 31.80 -14.33
C ASP A 101 -9.26 30.95 -13.98
N ALA A 102 -9.21 29.65 -14.25
CA ALA A 102 -10.23 28.73 -13.79
C ALA A 102 -10.05 28.50 -12.27
N LYS A 103 -10.98 29.00 -11.45
CA LYS A 103 -11.24 28.49 -10.09
C LYS A 103 -11.72 27.03 -10.19
N ARG A 104 -10.88 26.12 -10.65
CA ARG A 104 -11.08 24.69 -10.47
C ARG A 104 -10.41 24.34 -9.16
N GLU A 105 -11.19 23.83 -8.21
CA GLU A 105 -10.62 23.02 -7.16
C GLU A 105 -9.72 21.99 -7.83
N LYS A 106 -8.42 22.03 -7.54
CA LYS A 106 -7.48 21.07 -8.15
C LYS A 106 -8.02 19.67 -7.87
N PRO A 107 -8.14 18.80 -8.88
CA PRO A 107 -8.57 17.42 -8.65
C PRO A 107 -7.66 16.83 -7.58
N ARG A 108 -8.26 16.45 -6.45
CA ARG A 108 -7.52 15.84 -5.35
C ARG A 108 -7.31 14.39 -5.73
N LEU A 109 -6.12 14.08 -6.22
CA LEU A 109 -5.70 12.71 -6.43
C LEU A 109 -5.16 12.19 -5.10
N SER A 110 -5.87 11.21 -4.52
CA SER A 110 -5.39 10.50 -3.34
C SER A 110 -4.88 9.15 -3.76
N ARG A 111 -3.58 8.89 -3.58
CA ARG A 111 -3.08 7.53 -3.79
C ARG A 111 -3.56 6.59 -2.69
N LEU A 112 -3.51 5.30 -2.96
CA LEU A 112 -3.70 4.29 -1.94
C LEU A 112 -2.54 4.35 -0.93
N ASN A 113 -2.89 4.35 0.35
CA ASN A 113 -1.92 4.10 1.41
C ASN A 113 -1.62 2.59 1.51
N ARG A 114 -0.63 2.21 2.32
CA ARG A 114 -0.20 0.81 2.46
C ARG A 114 -1.33 -0.15 2.87
N PHE A 115 -2.15 0.27 3.84
CA PHE A 115 -3.29 -0.50 4.33
C PHE A 115 -4.34 -0.72 3.23
N GLN A 116 -4.68 0.35 2.50
CA GLN A 116 -5.64 0.33 1.40
C GLN A 116 -5.15 -0.49 0.20
N TYR A 117 -3.85 -0.39 -0.13
CA TYR A 117 -3.24 -1.15 -1.21
C TYR A 117 -3.32 -2.66 -0.93
N ASN A 118 -2.93 -3.09 0.28
CA ASN A 118 -3.03 -4.49 0.70
C ASN A 118 -4.48 -5.01 0.59
N ASN A 119 -5.44 -4.29 1.17
CA ASN A 119 -6.83 -4.74 1.19
C ASN A 119 -7.47 -4.74 -0.21
N SER A 120 -7.12 -3.78 -1.07
CA SER A 120 -7.59 -3.75 -2.46
C SER A 120 -7.10 -4.98 -3.23
N LEU A 121 -5.86 -5.42 -3.01
CA LEU A 121 -5.34 -6.64 -3.62
C LEU A 121 -6.03 -7.89 -3.05
N ARG A 122 -6.26 -7.94 -1.74
CA ARG A 122 -7.00 -9.04 -1.12
C ARG A 122 -8.39 -9.19 -1.73
N ASP A 123 -9.10 -8.09 -1.94
CA ASP A 123 -10.44 -8.13 -2.53
C ASP A 123 -10.42 -8.46 -4.02
N LEU A 124 -9.52 -7.83 -4.80
CA LEU A 124 -9.38 -8.09 -6.24
C LEU A 124 -9.02 -9.55 -6.54
N PHE A 125 -8.12 -10.12 -5.75
CA PHE A 125 -7.62 -11.48 -5.97
C PHE A 125 -8.32 -12.54 -5.10
N ARG A 126 -9.24 -12.12 -4.22
CA ARG A 126 -9.88 -12.98 -3.22
C ARG A 126 -8.85 -13.74 -2.36
N ILE A 127 -7.87 -13.01 -1.83
CA ILE A 127 -6.82 -13.55 -0.96
C ILE A 127 -7.25 -13.36 0.51
N GLU A 128 -7.24 -14.45 1.27
CA GLU A 128 -7.69 -14.44 2.67
C GLU A 128 -6.68 -13.78 3.62
N SER A 129 -5.38 -13.90 3.35
CA SER A 129 -4.29 -13.36 4.18
C SER A 129 -3.81 -11.99 3.70
N ASP A 130 -3.10 -11.27 4.56
CA ASP A 130 -2.36 -10.07 4.15
C ASP A 130 -1.17 -10.44 3.26
N LEU A 131 -0.87 -9.59 2.28
CA LEU A 131 0.25 -9.80 1.34
C LEU A 131 1.59 -9.39 1.95
N PHE A 132 1.56 -8.51 2.95
CA PHE A 132 2.71 -8.07 3.72
C PHE A 132 2.26 -7.67 5.12
N GLU A 133 3.20 -7.61 6.06
CA GLU A 133 2.95 -7.13 7.42
C GLU A 133 2.24 -5.76 7.39
N LEU A 134 1.26 -5.51 8.27
CA LEU A 134 0.56 -4.23 8.42
C LEU A 134 0.77 -3.70 9.83
N SER A 135 1.57 -2.66 9.97
CA SER A 135 1.80 -2.00 11.27
C SER A 135 0.67 -1.07 11.67
N GLU A 136 -0.23 -0.78 10.72
CA GLU A 136 -1.47 -0.05 10.88
C GLU A 136 -2.53 -0.89 11.61
N LYS A 137 -2.42 -2.23 11.55
CA LYS A 137 -3.31 -3.17 12.24
C LYS A 137 -2.75 -3.54 13.61
N MET A 138 -3.29 -2.94 14.67
CA MET A 138 -2.80 -3.14 16.04
C MET A 138 -3.43 -4.33 16.78
N MET A 139 -4.62 -4.77 16.35
CA MET A 139 -5.36 -5.86 16.97
C MET A 139 -5.78 -6.89 15.91
N THR A 140 -5.69 -8.17 16.26
CA THR A 140 -6.31 -9.26 15.51
C THR A 140 -7.42 -9.88 16.34
N ARG A 141 -8.64 -9.83 15.81
CA ARG A 141 -9.83 -10.46 16.43
C ARG A 141 -9.78 -11.96 16.17
N ARG A 142 -9.64 -12.77 17.22
CA ARG A 142 -9.70 -14.25 17.12
C ARG A 142 -11.12 -14.77 17.36
N THR A 143 -11.92 -14.04 18.15
CA THR A 143 -13.36 -14.27 18.26
C THR A 143 -14.09 -13.57 17.11
N LYS A 144 -14.95 -14.31 16.39
CA LYS A 144 -15.62 -13.85 15.16
C LYS A 144 -16.98 -13.19 15.42
N TYR A 145 -17.03 -12.14 16.22
CA TYR A 145 -18.29 -11.42 16.50
C TYR A 145 -18.73 -10.49 15.35
N LEU A 146 -17.79 -9.94 14.57
CA LEU A 146 -18.12 -9.11 13.39
C LEU A 146 -18.69 -9.91 12.20
N GLN A 147 -18.47 -11.22 12.16
CA GLN A 147 -18.90 -12.08 11.03
C GLN A 147 -20.26 -12.74 11.25
N THR A 148 -20.85 -12.62 12.44
CA THR A 148 -22.01 -13.42 12.86
C THR A 148 -23.30 -12.60 12.95
N SER A 149 -23.33 -11.37 12.42
CA SER A 149 -24.41 -10.40 12.62
C SER A 149 -24.80 -10.30 14.10
N ALA A 150 -23.81 -10.46 14.99
CA ALA A 150 -24.05 -10.46 16.42
C ALA A 150 -24.41 -9.03 16.87
N GLU A 151 -25.52 -8.90 17.59
CA GLU A 151 -25.95 -7.61 18.15
C GLU A 151 -25.13 -7.21 19.38
N THR A 152 -24.31 -8.13 19.93
CA THR A 152 -23.52 -7.90 21.15
C THR A 152 -22.15 -8.55 21.07
N ILE A 153 -21.15 -7.92 21.70
CA ILE A 153 -19.83 -8.52 21.85
C ILE A 153 -19.87 -9.53 23.03
N PRO A 154 -19.27 -10.73 22.88
CA PRO A 154 -19.19 -11.68 23.97
C PRO A 154 -18.46 -11.13 25.20
N GLN A 155 -18.92 -11.51 26.39
CA GLN A 155 -18.27 -11.17 27.67
C GLN A 155 -16.80 -11.61 27.75
N VAL A 156 -16.44 -12.67 27.01
CA VAL A 156 -15.07 -13.16 26.90
C VAL A 156 -14.70 -13.23 25.42
N VAL A 157 -13.68 -12.47 25.03
CA VAL A 157 -13.14 -12.45 23.66
C VAL A 157 -11.68 -12.87 23.65
N ARG A 158 -11.25 -13.45 22.52
CA ARG A 158 -9.84 -13.66 22.22
C ARG A 158 -9.42 -12.62 21.19
N ALA A 159 -8.43 -11.82 21.55
CA ALA A 159 -7.77 -10.87 20.68
C ALA A 159 -6.26 -10.96 20.91
N SER A 160 -5.49 -10.62 19.89
CA SER A 160 -4.03 -10.53 20.00
C SER A 160 -3.58 -9.18 19.49
N ALA A 161 -2.84 -8.44 20.30
CA ALA A 161 -1.98 -7.40 19.79
C ALA A 161 -0.79 -8.04 19.09
N TYR A 162 -0.27 -7.38 18.05
CA TYR A 162 1.05 -7.70 17.52
C TYR A 162 1.16 -9.09 16.85
N HIS A 163 0.19 -9.46 16.01
CA HIS A 163 0.39 -10.58 15.08
C HIS A 163 0.88 -10.07 13.73
N ARG A 164 2.19 -10.15 13.52
CA ARG A 164 2.84 -9.78 12.27
C ARG A 164 2.93 -11.00 11.37
N ASP A 165 1.81 -11.40 10.77
CA ASP A 165 1.90 -12.29 9.62
C ASP A 165 2.79 -11.59 8.61
N LYS A 166 3.91 -12.22 8.26
CA LYS A 166 4.91 -11.64 7.34
C LYS A 166 4.33 -11.39 5.95
N GLY A 167 3.17 -11.97 5.67
CA GLY A 167 2.52 -11.97 4.37
C GLY A 167 3.19 -12.94 3.41
N PHE A 168 3.08 -12.64 2.12
CA PHE A 168 3.64 -13.43 1.05
C PHE A 168 5.18 -13.36 1.05
N ARG A 169 5.83 -14.48 0.78
CA ARG A 169 7.30 -14.54 0.66
C ARG A 169 7.76 -13.60 -0.45
N GLU A 170 8.88 -12.93 -0.18
CA GLU A 170 9.58 -12.03 -1.11
C GLU A 170 8.82 -10.73 -1.45
N VAL A 171 7.63 -10.53 -0.90
CA VAL A 171 6.89 -9.27 -1.03
C VAL A 171 7.37 -8.28 0.02
N ARG A 172 7.82 -7.11 -0.42
CA ARG A 172 8.24 -6.01 0.46
C ARG A 172 7.41 -4.76 0.19
N PRO A 173 6.62 -4.29 1.16
CA PRO A 173 5.78 -3.11 0.95
C PRO A 173 6.63 -1.84 0.84
N PHE A 174 6.02 -0.79 0.28
CA PHE A 174 6.57 0.56 0.38
C PHE A 174 6.54 1.06 1.83
N PRO A 175 7.35 2.08 2.18
CA PRO A 175 7.39 2.63 3.53
C PRO A 175 6.01 3.02 4.05
N LYS A 176 5.79 2.87 5.37
CA LYS A 176 4.55 3.33 6.02
C LYS A 176 4.33 4.81 5.73
N ASP A 177 3.10 5.15 5.37
CA ASP A 177 2.69 6.53 5.19
C ASP A 177 2.74 7.29 6.52
N LEU A 178 3.38 8.46 6.49
CA LEU A 178 3.43 9.31 7.67
C LEU A 178 2.05 9.90 7.91
N ARG A 179 1.63 9.92 9.17
CA ARG A 179 0.40 10.61 9.56
C ARG A 179 0.60 12.10 9.42
N ALA A 180 -0.44 12.78 8.92
CA ALA A 180 -0.52 14.22 9.02
C ALA A 180 -0.49 14.66 10.49
N ALA A 181 -0.12 15.92 10.75
CA ALA A 181 -0.20 16.51 12.10
C ALA A 181 -1.62 16.40 12.72
N HIS A 182 -2.65 16.23 11.88
CA HIS A 182 -4.06 16.06 12.26
C HIS A 182 -4.58 14.61 12.19
N GLY A 183 -3.71 13.60 12.12
CA GLY A 183 -4.01 12.28 12.68
C GLY A 183 -4.25 11.11 11.73
N PHE A 184 -4.47 11.34 10.42
CA PHE A 184 -4.78 10.26 9.48
C PHE A 184 -3.77 10.13 8.33
N ASP A 185 -3.55 8.89 7.88
CA ASP A 185 -2.61 8.48 6.82
C ASP A 185 -3.25 8.44 5.41
N ASN A 186 -4.50 8.87 5.29
CA ASN A 186 -5.26 8.86 4.04
C ASN A 186 -5.52 10.28 3.47
N GLN A 187 -4.79 11.29 3.95
CA GLN A 187 -4.99 12.68 3.55
C GLN A 187 -4.37 12.98 2.19
N SER A 188 -5.19 13.47 1.25
CA SER A 188 -4.82 13.70 -0.15
C SER A 188 -3.61 14.63 -0.33
N ASP A 189 -3.49 15.66 0.53
CA ASP A 189 -2.44 16.68 0.48
C ASP A 189 -1.08 16.19 1.02
N GLN A 190 -1.08 15.11 1.82
CA GLN A 190 0.13 14.50 2.38
C GLN A 190 0.61 13.31 1.56
N LEU A 191 -0.30 12.64 0.84
CA LEU A 191 -0.02 11.48 0.02
C LEU A 191 0.61 11.85 -1.34
N THR A 192 1.77 12.51 -1.28
CA THR A 192 2.58 12.82 -2.46
C THR A 192 3.19 11.55 -3.07
N LEU A 193 3.50 11.60 -4.37
CA LEU A 193 4.18 10.52 -5.09
C LEU A 193 5.53 11.03 -5.62
N SER A 194 6.61 10.70 -4.90
CA SER A 194 7.96 10.95 -5.40
C SER A 194 8.35 9.90 -6.46
N PRO A 195 9.31 10.20 -7.34
CA PRO A 195 9.83 9.22 -8.30
C PRO A 195 10.33 7.92 -7.63
N LEU A 196 10.96 8.03 -6.45
CA LEU A 196 11.42 6.87 -5.67
C LEU A 196 10.25 6.02 -5.17
N LEU A 197 9.17 6.66 -4.72
CA LEU A 197 7.98 5.95 -4.27
C LEU A 197 7.27 5.28 -5.45
N MET A 198 7.22 5.93 -6.63
CA MET A 198 6.69 5.32 -7.85
C MET A 198 7.48 4.06 -8.24
N ASP A 199 8.81 4.13 -8.26
CA ASP A 199 9.67 2.95 -8.48
C ASP A 199 9.39 1.82 -7.46
N THR A 200 9.13 2.19 -6.20
CA THR A 200 8.77 1.22 -5.16
C THR A 200 7.40 0.57 -5.44
N PHE A 201 6.39 1.31 -5.90
CA PHE A 201 5.11 0.74 -6.32
C PHE A 201 5.26 -0.23 -7.50
N LEU A 202 6.07 0.12 -8.49
CA LEU A 202 6.37 -0.75 -9.63
C LEU A 202 6.99 -2.06 -9.15
N LYS A 203 8.06 -1.98 -8.34
CA LYS A 203 8.74 -3.14 -7.75
C LYS A 203 7.82 -3.99 -6.89
N LEU A 204 6.96 -3.35 -6.10
CA LEU A 204 5.98 -4.05 -5.27
C LEU A 204 5.02 -4.86 -6.15
N SER A 205 4.47 -4.26 -7.22
CA SER A 205 3.54 -4.95 -8.13
C SER A 205 4.15 -6.22 -8.73
N VAL A 206 5.42 -6.16 -9.13
CA VAL A 206 6.17 -7.29 -9.69
C VAL A 206 6.40 -8.35 -8.61
N SER A 207 6.89 -7.94 -7.43
CA SER A 207 7.17 -8.87 -6.33
C SER A 207 5.93 -9.65 -5.86
N ILE A 208 4.75 -9.02 -5.91
CA ILE A 208 3.49 -9.67 -5.52
C ILE A 208 3.16 -10.82 -6.47
N VAL A 209 3.16 -10.57 -7.78
CA VAL A 209 2.76 -11.59 -8.76
C VAL A 209 3.82 -12.68 -8.94
N GLU A 210 5.09 -12.34 -8.70
CA GLU A 210 6.22 -13.28 -8.76
C GLU A 210 6.42 -14.07 -7.47
N SER A 211 5.79 -13.67 -6.37
CA SER A 211 5.86 -14.38 -5.10
C SER A 211 5.48 -15.86 -5.26
N PRO A 212 6.23 -16.79 -4.63
CA PRO A 212 5.85 -18.20 -4.55
C PRO A 212 4.47 -18.42 -3.93
N ASP A 213 4.01 -17.47 -3.11
CA ASP A 213 2.71 -17.52 -2.45
C ASP A 213 1.59 -16.93 -3.31
N PHE A 214 1.87 -16.34 -4.48
CA PHE A 214 0.86 -15.93 -5.46
C PHE A 214 0.59 -17.06 -6.47
N ASN A 215 -0.27 -18.00 -6.07
CA ASN A 215 -0.54 -19.24 -6.79
C ASN A 215 -2.02 -19.68 -6.66
N GLU A 216 -2.39 -20.79 -7.31
CA GLU A 216 -3.77 -21.31 -7.33
C GLU A 216 -4.38 -21.61 -5.96
N ARG A 217 -3.55 -21.86 -4.94
CA ARG A 217 -4.04 -22.18 -3.58
C ARG A 217 -4.46 -20.95 -2.79
N THR A 218 -3.89 -19.79 -3.10
CA THR A 218 -4.02 -18.56 -2.31
C THR A 218 -4.80 -17.48 -3.04
N VAL A 219 -4.77 -17.46 -4.38
CA VAL A 219 -5.48 -16.51 -5.22
C VAL A 219 -6.83 -17.10 -5.61
N GLY A 220 -7.91 -16.59 -5.01
CA GLY A 220 -9.26 -17.14 -5.19
C GLY A 220 -9.86 -16.95 -6.59
N ILE A 221 -9.29 -16.08 -7.43
CA ILE A 221 -9.69 -15.92 -8.85
C ILE A 221 -8.80 -16.68 -9.84
N TRP A 222 -7.95 -17.60 -9.35
CA TRP A 222 -6.90 -18.20 -10.18
C TRP A 222 -7.45 -18.92 -11.42
N LYS A 223 -8.51 -19.70 -11.25
CA LYS A 223 -9.09 -20.51 -12.33
C LYS A 223 -9.74 -19.64 -13.40
N GLU A 224 -10.41 -18.58 -12.98
CA GLU A 224 -11.15 -17.67 -13.84
C GLU A 224 -10.22 -16.69 -14.57
N PHE A 225 -9.11 -16.30 -13.95
CA PHE A 225 -8.26 -15.22 -14.46
C PHE A 225 -6.90 -15.70 -14.98
N PHE A 226 -6.19 -16.57 -14.25
CA PHE A 226 -4.79 -16.91 -14.51
C PHE A 226 -4.58 -18.28 -15.17
N ALA A 227 -5.53 -19.22 -15.02
CA ALA A 227 -5.42 -20.55 -15.62
C ALA A 227 -5.52 -20.48 -17.16
N PRO A 228 -4.74 -21.28 -17.91
CA PRO A 228 -4.86 -21.34 -19.36
C PRO A 228 -6.30 -21.64 -19.81
N PRO A 229 -6.80 -20.98 -20.87
CA PRO A 229 -8.15 -21.23 -21.34
C PRO A 229 -8.30 -22.61 -21.97
N ALA A 230 -9.49 -23.19 -21.84
CA ALA A 230 -9.79 -24.52 -22.38
C ALA A 230 -9.81 -24.54 -23.92
N ASN A 231 -10.20 -23.44 -24.55
CA ASN A 231 -10.12 -23.25 -26.00
C ASN A 231 -9.22 -22.05 -26.33
N SER A 232 -8.17 -22.28 -27.12
CA SER A 232 -7.23 -21.24 -27.56
C SER A 232 -7.59 -20.59 -28.91
N GLU A 233 -8.66 -21.05 -29.58
CA GLU A 233 -9.08 -20.53 -30.89
C GLU A 233 -9.43 -19.04 -30.86
N ASN A 234 -9.99 -18.54 -29.75
CA ASN A 234 -10.30 -17.11 -29.54
C ASN A 234 -9.63 -16.57 -28.28
N LEU A 235 -8.30 -16.56 -28.27
CA LEU A 235 -7.51 -16.05 -27.14
C LEU A 235 -7.81 -14.57 -26.83
N GLU A 236 -8.07 -13.74 -27.84
CA GLU A 236 -8.39 -12.32 -27.62
C GLU A 236 -9.70 -12.13 -26.86
N GLY A 237 -10.76 -12.81 -27.31
CA GLY A 237 -12.08 -12.74 -26.67
C GLY A 237 -12.00 -13.20 -25.22
N GLU A 238 -11.29 -14.30 -24.96
CA GLU A 238 -11.09 -14.81 -23.61
C GLU A 238 -10.33 -13.82 -22.70
N ILE A 239 -9.23 -13.25 -23.19
CA ILE A 239 -8.46 -12.23 -22.46
C ILE A 239 -9.36 -11.03 -22.14
N ARG A 240 -10.15 -10.58 -23.11
CA ARG A 240 -11.06 -9.45 -22.97
C ARG A 240 -12.14 -9.71 -21.93
N ASP A 241 -12.75 -10.89 -21.96
CA ASP A 241 -13.80 -11.28 -21.02
C ASP A 241 -13.29 -11.38 -19.58
N ARG A 242 -12.03 -11.82 -19.40
CA ARG A 242 -11.38 -11.84 -18.08
C ARG A 242 -10.95 -10.46 -17.60
N LEU A 243 -10.38 -9.64 -18.49
CA LEU A 243 -9.89 -8.30 -18.15
C LEU A 243 -11.02 -7.31 -17.86
N LYS A 244 -12.14 -7.38 -18.57
CA LYS A 244 -13.23 -6.40 -18.43
C LYS A 244 -13.74 -6.24 -16.98
N PRO A 245 -14.18 -7.30 -16.27
CA PRO A 245 -14.60 -7.17 -14.87
C PRO A 245 -13.43 -6.81 -13.95
N PHE A 246 -12.24 -7.34 -14.21
CA PHE A 246 -11.06 -7.06 -13.39
C PHE A 246 -10.63 -5.59 -13.45
N LEU A 247 -10.55 -5.00 -14.65
CA LEU A 247 -10.20 -3.59 -14.84
C LEU A 247 -11.26 -2.66 -14.24
N ARG A 248 -12.55 -3.03 -14.33
CA ARG A 248 -13.65 -2.27 -13.71
C ARG A 248 -13.47 -2.15 -12.20
N LEU A 249 -13.15 -3.25 -11.52
CA LEU A 249 -12.88 -3.24 -10.08
C LEU A 249 -11.55 -2.55 -9.74
N ALA A 250 -10.50 -2.84 -10.52
CA ALA A 250 -9.16 -2.30 -10.29
C ALA A 250 -9.09 -0.78 -10.48
N PHE A 251 -9.75 -0.24 -11.51
CA PHE A 251 -9.79 1.20 -11.78
C PHE A 251 -10.97 1.90 -11.12
N ARG A 252 -11.94 1.11 -10.63
CA ARG A 252 -13.10 1.57 -9.83
C ARG A 252 -13.97 2.54 -10.63
N SER A 253 -14.07 2.32 -11.93
CA SER A 253 -14.81 3.16 -12.87
C SER A 253 -15.31 2.32 -14.03
N ALA A 254 -16.19 2.90 -14.84
CA ALA A 254 -16.36 2.42 -16.21
C ALA A 254 -15.00 2.48 -16.93
N VAL A 255 -14.68 1.43 -17.68
CA VAL A 255 -13.43 1.33 -18.44
C VAL A 255 -13.77 1.65 -19.89
N GLU A 256 -13.18 2.73 -20.41
CA GLU A 256 -13.31 3.10 -21.82
C GLU A 256 -12.80 1.97 -22.72
N LYS A 257 -13.41 1.83 -23.90
CA LYS A 257 -13.10 0.75 -24.82
C LYS A 257 -11.64 0.77 -25.23
N GLU A 258 -11.10 1.96 -25.49
CA GLU A 258 -9.73 2.22 -25.90
C GLU A 258 -8.73 1.80 -24.80
N VAL A 259 -9.05 2.06 -23.54
CA VAL A 259 -8.24 1.63 -22.39
C VAL A 259 -8.27 0.12 -22.25
N ALA A 260 -9.45 -0.50 -22.35
CA ALA A 260 -9.59 -1.95 -22.29
C ALA A 260 -8.82 -2.63 -23.45
N ASP A 261 -8.95 -2.11 -24.67
CA ASP A 261 -8.25 -2.60 -25.86
C ASP A 261 -6.73 -2.56 -25.65
N ARG A 262 -6.17 -1.48 -25.10
CA ARG A 262 -4.73 -1.40 -24.80
C ARG A 262 -4.25 -2.53 -23.89
N TYR A 263 -5.00 -2.85 -22.83
CA TYR A 263 -4.64 -3.94 -21.93
C TYR A 263 -4.82 -5.33 -22.57
N VAL A 264 -5.84 -5.51 -23.41
CA VAL A 264 -6.04 -6.76 -24.17
C VAL A 264 -4.87 -7.01 -25.13
N HIS A 265 -4.47 -6.01 -25.92
CA HIS A 265 -3.33 -6.13 -26.83
C HIS A 265 -2.02 -6.38 -26.06
N TYR A 266 -1.81 -5.68 -24.94
CA TYR A 266 -0.65 -5.92 -24.08
C TYR A 266 -0.64 -7.36 -23.54
N ALA A 267 -1.79 -7.87 -23.09
CA ALA A 267 -1.92 -9.24 -22.60
C ALA A 267 -1.61 -10.28 -23.69
N GLN A 268 -2.11 -10.11 -24.91
CA GLN A 268 -1.77 -11.00 -26.03
C GLN A 268 -0.26 -11.03 -26.28
N ALA A 269 0.39 -9.85 -26.27
CA ALA A 269 1.83 -9.76 -26.47
C ALA A 269 2.62 -10.47 -25.35
N GLN A 270 2.23 -10.29 -24.09
CA GLN A 270 2.91 -10.94 -22.95
C GLN A 270 2.69 -12.45 -22.93
N VAL A 271 1.46 -12.93 -23.20
CA VAL A 271 1.17 -14.37 -23.28
C VAL A 271 2.00 -15.04 -24.38
N LYS A 272 2.18 -14.37 -25.52
CA LYS A 272 3.03 -14.84 -26.61
C LYS A 272 4.52 -14.83 -26.23
N SER A 273 4.99 -13.75 -25.59
CA SER A 273 6.40 -13.58 -25.24
C SER A 273 6.86 -14.54 -24.14
N GLU A 274 5.99 -14.84 -23.16
CA GLU A 274 6.31 -15.72 -22.03
C GLU A 274 6.07 -17.20 -22.36
N GLU A 275 5.53 -17.51 -23.55
CA GLU A 275 5.08 -18.86 -23.95
C GLU A 275 4.17 -19.53 -22.90
N SER A 276 3.46 -18.72 -22.10
CA SER A 276 2.66 -19.16 -20.97
C SER A 276 1.56 -18.16 -20.69
N PHE A 277 0.31 -18.63 -20.75
CA PHE A 277 -0.86 -17.81 -20.44
C PHE A 277 -0.78 -17.23 -19.03
N THR A 278 -0.46 -18.07 -18.04
CA THR A 278 -0.37 -17.66 -16.64
C THR A 278 0.73 -16.62 -16.42
N ALA A 279 1.93 -16.83 -16.99
CA ALA A 279 3.03 -15.87 -16.84
C ALA A 279 2.70 -14.53 -17.53
N GLY A 280 2.13 -14.58 -18.74
CA GLY A 280 1.68 -13.38 -19.44
C GLY A 280 0.63 -12.59 -18.65
N MET A 281 -0.40 -13.27 -18.12
CA MET A 281 -1.43 -12.62 -17.30
C MET A 281 -0.87 -12.05 -15.98
N LYS A 282 0.16 -12.67 -15.38
CA LYS A 282 0.87 -12.09 -14.23
C LYS A 282 1.57 -10.78 -14.59
N LYS A 283 2.21 -10.68 -15.76
CA LYS A 283 2.82 -9.42 -16.25
C LYS A 283 1.77 -8.34 -16.50
N VAL A 284 0.61 -8.72 -17.05
CA VAL A 284 -0.53 -7.80 -17.24
C VAL A 284 -1.03 -7.24 -15.91
N VAL A 285 -1.17 -8.10 -14.90
CA VAL A 285 -1.55 -7.67 -13.55
C VAL A 285 -0.52 -6.71 -12.97
N SER A 286 0.77 -6.99 -13.06
CA SER A 286 1.80 -6.06 -12.60
C SER A 286 1.68 -4.68 -13.29
N ALA A 287 1.38 -4.65 -14.60
CA ALA A 287 1.12 -3.40 -15.31
C ALA A 287 -0.15 -2.67 -14.84
N ILE A 288 -1.22 -3.41 -14.51
CA ILE A 288 -2.46 -2.83 -13.94
C ILE A 288 -2.20 -2.24 -12.56
N LEU A 289 -1.55 -2.99 -11.67
CA LEU A 289 -1.24 -2.57 -10.29
C LEU A 289 -0.23 -1.42 -10.22
N SER A 290 0.52 -1.21 -11.29
CA SER A 290 1.46 -0.10 -11.50
C SER A 290 0.83 1.13 -12.13
N SER A 291 -0.40 1.01 -12.64
CA SER A 291 -1.08 2.08 -13.36
C SER A 291 -1.50 3.20 -12.42
N PRO A 292 -1.39 4.48 -12.83
CA PRO A 292 -2.00 5.59 -12.09
C PRO A 292 -3.50 5.39 -11.84
N LEU A 293 -4.20 4.73 -12.76
CA LEU A 293 -5.63 4.40 -12.61
C LEU A 293 -5.90 3.44 -11.45
N PHE A 294 -4.91 2.62 -11.05
CA PHE A 294 -4.99 1.75 -9.88
C PHE A 294 -4.43 2.42 -8.61
N VAL A 295 -3.29 3.11 -8.72
CA VAL A 295 -2.61 3.71 -7.57
C VAL A 295 -3.40 4.90 -7.01
N PHE A 296 -4.05 5.69 -7.87
CA PHE A 296 -4.81 6.86 -7.47
C PHE A 296 -6.32 6.62 -7.45
N ARG A 297 -6.96 7.26 -6.47
CA ARG A 297 -8.41 7.45 -6.40
C ARG A 297 -8.71 8.84 -6.94
N HIS A 298 -9.65 8.89 -7.87
CA HIS A 298 -10.20 10.14 -8.36
C HIS A 298 -11.23 10.61 -7.34
N GLU A 299 -10.90 11.60 -6.52
CA GLU A 299 -11.85 12.12 -5.52
C GLU A 299 -12.78 13.18 -6.10
N THR A 300 -12.34 13.94 -7.11
CA THR A 300 -13.14 14.98 -7.77
C THR A 300 -12.66 15.23 -9.20
N VAL A 301 -13.47 14.86 -10.19
CA VAL A 301 -13.32 15.34 -11.59
C VAL A 301 -14.64 15.93 -12.13
N ALA A 302 -15.79 15.54 -11.57
CA ALA A 302 -17.07 16.23 -11.72
C ALA A 302 -17.97 15.90 -10.53
N ASP A 303 -18.77 16.86 -10.05
CA ASP A 303 -19.75 16.65 -8.96
C ASP A 303 -20.77 15.52 -9.25
N ASN A 304 -20.77 14.99 -10.47
CA ASN A 304 -21.69 13.97 -10.97
C ASN A 304 -21.00 12.64 -11.37
N ASP A 305 -19.74 12.37 -11.00
CA ASP A 305 -19.17 11.04 -11.23
C ASP A 305 -19.72 10.03 -10.20
N PRO A 306 -20.62 9.11 -10.59
CA PRO A 306 -21.22 8.19 -9.63
C PRO A 306 -20.19 7.20 -9.03
N TYR A 307 -19.10 6.93 -9.75
CA TYR A 307 -18.06 6.00 -9.30
C TYR A 307 -17.17 6.63 -8.22
N ALA A 308 -17.01 7.95 -8.22
CA ALA A 308 -16.25 8.67 -7.20
C ALA A 308 -16.87 8.48 -5.80
N LEU A 309 -18.21 8.54 -5.70
CA LEU A 309 -18.92 8.31 -4.44
C LEU A 309 -18.79 6.85 -3.97
N ALA A 310 -18.95 5.87 -4.87
CA ALA A 310 -18.71 4.46 -4.57
C ALA A 310 -17.28 4.22 -4.05
N SER A 311 -16.29 4.76 -4.74
CA SER A 311 -14.88 4.69 -4.32
C SER A 311 -14.67 5.29 -2.94
N LYS A 312 -15.23 6.49 -2.69
CA LYS A 312 -15.13 7.16 -1.39
C LYS A 312 -15.74 6.34 -0.26
N LEU A 313 -16.96 5.82 -0.44
CA LEU A 313 -17.63 4.97 0.55
C LEU A 313 -16.81 3.71 0.83
N SER A 314 -16.37 3.00 -0.21
CA SER A 314 -15.61 1.76 -0.06
C SER A 314 -14.29 1.96 0.68
N PHE A 315 -13.52 3.00 0.35
CA PHE A 315 -12.27 3.22 1.06
C PHE A 315 -12.46 3.82 2.46
N SER A 316 -13.57 4.51 2.73
CA SER A 316 -13.89 5.01 4.06
C SER A 316 -14.34 3.89 5.01
N LEU A 317 -15.19 2.97 4.56
CA LEU A 317 -15.77 1.92 5.41
C LEU A 317 -15.04 0.58 5.30
N TRP A 318 -14.61 0.18 4.11
CA TRP A 318 -13.96 -1.10 3.86
C TRP A 318 -12.45 -0.99 3.61
N GLY A 319 -11.89 0.22 3.62
CA GLY A 319 -10.46 0.43 3.40
C GLY A 319 -9.91 -0.25 2.14
N SER A 320 -10.73 -0.39 1.09
CA SER A 320 -10.45 -1.22 -0.10
C SER A 320 -11.25 -0.74 -1.32
N CYS A 321 -11.01 -1.34 -2.48
CA CYS A 321 -11.78 -1.09 -3.70
C CYS A 321 -13.26 -1.50 -3.56
N PRO A 322 -14.19 -0.77 -4.21
CA PRO A 322 -15.60 -1.17 -4.30
C PRO A 322 -15.77 -2.58 -4.87
N ASP A 323 -16.81 -3.26 -4.43
CA ASP A 323 -17.25 -4.50 -5.08
C ASP A 323 -18.17 -4.21 -6.29
N ASP A 324 -18.54 -5.27 -7.01
CA ASP A 324 -19.43 -5.13 -8.16
C ASP A 324 -20.80 -4.57 -7.79
N GLY A 325 -21.32 -4.88 -6.60
CA GLY A 325 -22.61 -4.39 -6.11
C GLY A 325 -22.61 -2.87 -5.99
N LEU A 326 -21.58 -2.32 -5.36
CA LEU A 326 -21.41 -0.88 -5.15
C LEU A 326 -21.14 -0.13 -6.46
N LEU A 327 -20.33 -0.70 -7.36
CA LEU A 327 -20.11 -0.12 -8.70
C LEU A 327 -21.39 -0.17 -9.56
N ASN A 328 -22.20 -1.23 -9.43
CA ASN A 328 -23.50 -1.31 -10.12
C ASN A 328 -24.51 -0.29 -9.57
N ALA A 329 -24.51 -0.05 -8.25
CA ALA A 329 -25.34 0.97 -7.63
C ALA A 329 -24.94 2.38 -8.08
N ALA A 330 -23.64 2.63 -8.22
CA ALA A 330 -23.12 3.86 -8.84
C ALA A 330 -23.61 4.02 -10.28
N GLU A 331 -23.38 3.02 -11.12
CA GLU A 331 -23.73 3.04 -12.55
C GLU A 331 -25.23 3.28 -12.80
N LYS A 332 -26.09 2.73 -11.93
CA LYS A 332 -27.55 2.94 -11.99
C LYS A 332 -28.01 4.28 -11.41
N GLY A 333 -27.10 5.11 -10.89
CA GLY A 333 -27.42 6.37 -10.22
C GLY A 333 -28.07 6.19 -8.84
N SER A 334 -28.10 4.98 -8.29
CA SER A 334 -28.78 4.67 -7.02
C SER A 334 -28.16 5.42 -5.83
N LEU A 335 -26.84 5.66 -5.88
CA LEU A 335 -26.12 6.40 -4.82
C LEU A 335 -26.49 7.89 -4.74
N THR A 336 -27.18 8.44 -5.74
CA THR A 336 -27.66 9.83 -5.72
C THR A 336 -28.97 9.98 -4.96
N ASN A 337 -29.70 8.89 -4.74
CA ASN A 337 -30.93 8.86 -3.95
C ASN A 337 -30.59 8.62 -2.47
N PRO A 338 -30.92 9.54 -1.54
CA PRO A 338 -30.58 9.39 -0.13
C PRO A 338 -31.11 8.10 0.54
N ASN A 339 -32.29 7.61 0.15
CA ASN A 339 -32.88 6.41 0.74
C ASN A 339 -32.20 5.13 0.25
N GLU A 340 -31.81 5.08 -1.02
CA GLU A 340 -31.06 3.95 -1.57
C GLU A 340 -29.60 3.97 -1.10
N LEU A 341 -29.00 5.16 -1.00
CA LEU A 341 -27.69 5.35 -0.40
C LEU A 341 -27.65 4.84 1.05
N ALA A 342 -28.66 5.16 1.86
CA ALA A 342 -28.75 4.67 3.23
C ALA A 342 -28.75 3.14 3.29
N LYS A 343 -29.57 2.47 2.47
CA LYS A 343 -29.61 0.99 2.40
C LYS A 343 -28.26 0.39 1.99
N VAL A 344 -27.58 1.01 1.02
CA VAL A 344 -26.25 0.57 0.59
C VAL A 344 -25.25 0.71 1.75
N VAL A 345 -25.26 1.84 2.46
CA VAL A 345 -24.39 2.08 3.62
C VAL A 345 -24.69 1.09 4.74
N ASP A 346 -25.96 0.84 5.07
CA ASP A 346 -26.35 -0.14 6.08
C ASP A 346 -25.80 -1.53 5.76
N GLY A 347 -25.95 -1.98 4.51
CA GLY A 347 -25.36 -3.25 4.05
C GLY A 347 -23.83 -3.27 4.11
N MET A 348 -23.17 -2.13 3.86
CA MET A 348 -21.71 -2.03 4.01
C MET A 348 -21.24 -2.09 5.47
N LEU A 349 -22.04 -1.59 6.41
CA LEU A 349 -21.77 -1.66 7.85
C LEU A 349 -21.95 -3.08 8.41
N GLU A 350 -22.83 -3.87 7.79
CA GLU A 350 -23.04 -5.29 8.13
C GLU A 350 -21.99 -6.22 7.49
N ASP A 351 -21.32 -5.79 6.42
CA ASP A 351 -20.32 -6.59 5.72
C ASP A 351 -19.06 -6.80 6.59
N PRO A 352 -18.49 -8.04 6.66
CA PRO A 352 -17.27 -8.32 7.43
C PRO A 352 -16.06 -7.42 7.11
N LYS A 353 -16.00 -6.80 5.92
CA LYS A 353 -14.96 -5.83 5.55
C LYS A 353 -14.94 -4.60 6.46
N ILE A 354 -16.02 -4.32 7.21
CA ILE A 354 -16.08 -3.24 8.19
C ILE A 354 -15.01 -3.36 9.28
N GLU A 355 -14.48 -4.57 9.52
CA GLU A 355 -13.32 -4.79 10.41
C GLU A 355 -12.15 -3.86 10.05
N ARG A 356 -11.97 -3.52 8.76
CA ARG A 356 -10.88 -2.67 8.30
C ARG A 356 -11.04 -1.21 8.76
N PHE A 357 -12.27 -0.71 8.84
CA PHE A 357 -12.54 0.59 9.47
C PHE A 357 -12.21 0.53 10.97
N LEU A 358 -12.64 -0.54 11.64
CA LEU A 358 -12.39 -0.77 13.07
C LEU A 358 -10.90 -1.04 13.39
N ASP A 359 -10.09 -1.42 12.41
CA ASP A 359 -8.63 -1.55 12.56
C ASP A 359 -7.91 -0.20 12.38
N SER A 360 -8.32 0.58 11.39
CA SER A 360 -7.59 1.77 10.96
C SER A 360 -8.05 3.07 11.63
N PHE A 361 -9.36 3.30 11.72
CA PHE A 361 -9.89 4.55 12.25
C PHE A 361 -9.58 4.78 13.74
N PRO A 362 -9.94 3.87 14.67
CA PRO A 362 -9.74 4.11 16.10
C PRO A 362 -8.26 4.16 16.49
N SER A 363 -7.41 3.34 15.86
CA SER A 363 -5.97 3.33 16.11
C SER A 363 -5.32 4.66 15.77
N GLN A 364 -5.70 5.24 14.63
CA GLN A 364 -5.21 6.55 14.18
C GLN A 364 -5.82 7.71 14.97
N TRP A 365 -7.14 7.70 15.20
CA TRP A 365 -7.85 8.74 15.93
C TRP A 365 -7.32 8.91 17.37
N MET A 366 -7.08 7.81 18.08
CA MET A 366 -6.53 7.82 19.44
C MET A 366 -4.99 7.84 19.49
N GLN A 367 -4.33 7.80 18.33
CA GLN A 367 -2.87 7.74 18.19
C GLN A 367 -2.22 6.61 19.00
N LEU A 368 -2.80 5.40 18.93
CA LEU A 368 -2.41 4.28 19.78
C LEU A 368 -0.96 3.81 19.56
N GLU A 369 -0.31 4.15 18.45
CA GLU A 369 1.12 3.85 18.29
C GLU A 369 2.01 4.60 19.29
N ASN A 370 1.54 5.74 19.83
CA ASN A 370 2.27 6.47 20.87
C ASN A 370 2.34 5.64 22.16
N ALA A 371 1.30 4.85 22.45
CA ALA A 371 1.31 3.93 23.57
C ALA A 371 2.34 2.79 23.37
N LEU A 372 2.49 2.31 22.12
CA LEU A 372 3.49 1.30 21.78
C LEU A 372 4.93 1.82 21.92
N ALA A 373 5.14 3.11 21.69
CA ALA A 373 6.44 3.76 21.81
C ALA A 373 6.74 4.28 23.24
N ALA A 374 5.81 4.15 24.18
CA ALA A 374 5.99 4.66 25.53
C ALA A 374 7.09 3.89 26.27
N THR A 375 7.97 4.60 26.97
CA THR A 375 9.01 4.02 27.84
C THR A 375 8.95 4.66 29.24
N PRO A 376 7.97 4.27 30.07
CA PRO A 376 7.83 4.81 31.43
C PRO A 376 9.04 4.48 32.31
N ASP A 377 9.28 5.30 33.34
CA ASP A 377 10.36 5.03 34.31
C ASP A 377 10.16 3.64 34.96
N PRO A 378 11.11 2.69 34.77
CA PRO A 378 11.01 1.34 35.34
C PRO A 378 10.94 1.32 36.87
N LYS A 379 11.43 2.36 37.56
CA LYS A 379 11.32 2.47 39.02
C LYS A 379 9.89 2.71 39.49
N VAL A 380 9.09 3.39 38.67
CA VAL A 380 7.68 3.70 38.96
C VAL A 380 6.76 2.63 38.36
N ASN A 381 7.00 2.24 37.10
CA ASN A 381 6.17 1.31 36.35
C ASN A 381 6.94 0.02 36.03
N ARG A 382 7.35 -0.69 37.09
CA ARG A 382 8.18 -1.89 36.98
C ARG A 382 7.63 -2.98 36.06
N TYR A 383 6.30 -3.01 35.88
CA TYR A 383 5.62 -4.03 35.10
C TYR A 383 5.54 -3.74 33.60
N PHE A 384 5.89 -2.52 33.16
CA PHE A 384 5.67 -2.09 31.78
C PHE A 384 6.51 -2.85 30.77
N SER A 385 7.75 -3.21 31.14
CA SER A 385 8.70 -3.89 30.26
C SER A 385 9.34 -5.09 30.94
N ILE A 386 8.56 -5.86 31.73
CA ILE A 386 9.04 -7.14 32.29
C ILE A 386 9.52 -8.04 31.15
N ASP A 387 8.68 -8.16 30.12
CA ASP A 387 9.05 -8.76 28.85
C ASP A 387 9.33 -7.64 27.85
N LYS A 388 10.55 -7.58 27.34
CA LYS A 388 10.97 -6.57 26.37
C LYS A 388 10.36 -6.80 25.00
N GLU A 389 10.04 -8.05 24.66
CA GLU A 389 9.38 -8.40 23.40
C GLU A 389 7.87 -8.16 23.50
N TYR A 390 7.30 -8.28 24.70
CA TYR A 390 5.88 -8.12 24.97
C TYR A 390 5.60 -7.09 26.08
N PRO A 391 5.90 -5.80 25.85
CA PRO A 391 5.60 -4.76 26.82
C PRO A 391 4.09 -4.64 27.02
N ALA A 392 3.70 -4.13 28.17
CA ALA A 392 2.30 -4.01 28.55
C ALA A 392 1.47 -3.12 27.63
N SER A 393 2.11 -2.16 26.96
CA SER A 393 1.46 -1.35 25.94
C SER A 393 0.78 -2.19 24.86
N LEU A 394 1.30 -3.37 24.52
CA LEU A 394 0.64 -4.29 23.59
C LEU A 394 -0.73 -4.73 24.09
N ALA A 395 -0.86 -5.06 25.38
CA ALA A 395 -2.16 -5.40 25.95
C ALA A 395 -3.05 -4.16 26.09
N MET A 396 -2.47 -3.02 26.50
CA MET A 396 -3.22 -1.78 26.73
C MET A 396 -3.88 -1.24 25.46
N VAL A 397 -3.24 -1.35 24.28
CA VAL A 397 -3.85 -0.87 23.02
C VAL A 397 -5.08 -1.68 22.61
N VAL A 398 -5.25 -2.91 23.11
CA VAL A 398 -6.41 -3.75 22.81
C VAL A 398 -7.66 -3.27 23.55
N GLU A 399 -7.52 -2.71 24.76
CA GLU A 399 -8.66 -2.25 25.57
C GLU A 399 -9.52 -1.18 24.85
N PRO A 400 -8.96 -0.05 24.36
CA PRO A 400 -9.75 0.95 23.67
C PRO A 400 -10.25 0.47 22.30
N LEU A 401 -9.55 -0.47 21.64
CA LEU A 401 -10.01 -1.05 20.37
C LEU A 401 -11.24 -1.94 20.58
N LEU A 402 -11.24 -2.78 21.61
CA LEU A 402 -12.43 -3.58 21.95
C LEU A 402 -13.59 -2.72 22.47
N LEU A 403 -13.30 -1.63 23.19
CA LEU A 403 -14.33 -0.66 23.55
C LEU A 403 -14.96 -0.02 22.30
N PHE A 404 -14.14 0.37 21.33
CA PHE A 404 -14.62 0.93 20.07
C PHE A 404 -15.47 -0.08 19.30
N ASP A 405 -15.03 -1.35 19.24
CA ASP A 405 -15.81 -2.43 18.64
C ASP A 405 -17.16 -2.59 19.33
N ALA A 406 -17.22 -2.55 20.67
CA ALA A 406 -18.48 -2.70 21.39
C ALA A 406 -19.44 -1.54 21.13
N ILE A 407 -18.91 -0.32 21.06
CA ILE A 407 -19.71 0.85 20.73
C ILE A 407 -20.29 0.75 19.31
N PHE A 408 -19.50 0.23 18.36
CA PHE A 408 -19.94 -0.01 17.00
C PHE A 408 -20.99 -1.12 16.91
N VAL A 409 -20.67 -2.32 17.41
CA VAL A 409 -21.50 -3.53 17.28
C VAL A 409 -22.83 -3.40 18.02
N GLU A 410 -22.81 -2.86 19.24
CA GLU A 410 -24.00 -2.73 20.08
C GLU A 410 -24.73 -1.39 19.89
N ASN A 411 -24.30 -0.57 18.90
CA ASN A 411 -24.84 0.77 18.63
C ASN A 411 -24.95 1.64 19.90
N ARG A 412 -23.86 1.69 20.68
CA ARG A 412 -23.84 2.36 21.99
C ARG A 412 -23.59 3.87 21.81
N PRO A 413 -23.93 4.70 22.81
CA PRO A 413 -23.68 6.14 22.72
C PRO A 413 -22.18 6.44 22.55
N ILE A 414 -21.83 7.29 21.57
CA ILE A 414 -20.45 7.74 21.32
C ILE A 414 -19.79 8.35 22.56
N ALA A 415 -20.58 8.93 23.47
CA ALA A 415 -20.09 9.45 24.75
C ALA A 415 -19.37 8.40 25.62
N GLU A 416 -19.65 7.11 25.43
CA GLU A 416 -18.95 6.03 26.13
C GLU A 416 -17.49 5.87 25.67
N LEU A 417 -17.06 6.44 24.54
CA LEU A 417 -15.64 6.52 24.20
C LEU A 417 -14.86 7.43 25.18
N ILE A 418 -15.53 8.40 25.81
CA ILE A 418 -14.92 9.34 26.77
C ILE A 418 -15.07 8.82 28.19
N LYS A 419 -16.25 8.27 28.52
CA LYS A 419 -16.57 7.77 29.86
C LYS A 419 -17.28 6.41 29.77
N PRO A 420 -16.54 5.33 29.50
CA PRO A 420 -17.14 4.02 29.38
C PRO A 420 -17.64 3.50 30.72
N SER A 421 -18.73 2.75 30.70
CA SER A 421 -19.29 2.06 31.87
C SER A 421 -18.60 0.72 32.18
N PHE A 422 -17.80 0.21 31.24
CA PHE A 422 -17.03 -1.03 31.37
C PHE A 422 -15.69 -0.94 30.63
N ALA A 423 -14.82 -1.94 30.79
CA ALA A 423 -13.62 -2.12 29.96
C ALA A 423 -13.35 -3.61 29.71
N TYR A 424 -12.74 -3.93 28.57
CA TYR A 424 -12.19 -5.26 28.32
C TYR A 424 -10.76 -5.32 28.83
N ARG A 425 -10.42 -6.28 29.69
CA ARG A 425 -9.08 -6.44 30.25
C ARG A 425 -8.68 -7.90 30.28
N ASN A 426 -7.39 -8.15 30.09
CA ASN A 426 -6.82 -9.45 30.41
C ASN A 426 -6.40 -9.48 31.89
N GLU A 427 -6.11 -10.67 32.39
CA GLU A 427 -5.71 -10.89 33.79
C GLU A 427 -4.47 -10.06 34.19
N PHE A 428 -3.53 -9.88 33.27
CA PHE A 428 -2.32 -9.08 33.51
C PHE A 428 -2.63 -7.61 33.79
N LEU A 429 -3.46 -6.96 32.94
CA LEU A 429 -3.82 -5.55 33.11
C LEU A 429 -4.74 -5.33 34.31
N GLU A 430 -5.68 -6.24 34.54
CA GLU A 430 -6.53 -6.18 35.72
C GLU A 430 -5.69 -6.26 37.01
N THR A 431 -4.72 -7.18 37.04
CA THR A 431 -3.78 -7.30 38.16
C THR A 431 -2.91 -6.07 38.29
N TRP A 432 -2.42 -5.50 37.19
CA TRP A 432 -1.63 -4.27 37.25
C TRP A 432 -2.44 -3.13 37.85
N TYR A 433 -3.63 -2.84 37.32
CA TYR A 433 -4.39 -1.65 37.68
C TYR A 433 -4.90 -1.65 39.12
N HIS A 434 -5.19 -2.83 39.69
CA HIS A 434 -5.83 -2.94 40.99
C HIS A 434 -5.02 -3.68 42.06
N GLY A 435 -3.92 -4.33 41.70
CA GLY A 435 -3.25 -5.26 42.59
C GLY A 435 -1.72 -5.21 42.56
N GLU A 436 -1.14 -5.98 43.48
CA GLU A 436 0.24 -6.43 43.35
C GLU A 436 0.25 -7.65 42.43
N LEU A 437 1.13 -7.71 41.41
CA LEU A 437 1.31 -8.91 40.57
C LEU A 437 1.70 -10.11 41.43
N LYS A 438 0.70 -10.91 41.79
CA LYS A 438 0.85 -12.21 42.45
C LYS A 438 0.27 -13.25 41.50
N PRO A 439 1.03 -14.30 41.16
CA PRO A 439 0.50 -15.36 40.29
C PRO A 439 -0.71 -16.01 40.97
N SER A 440 -1.68 -16.46 40.17
CA SER A 440 -2.74 -17.32 40.69
C SER A 440 -2.12 -18.58 41.31
N GLU A 441 -2.76 -19.18 42.32
CA GLU A 441 -2.24 -20.42 42.93
C GLU A 441 -2.03 -21.52 41.88
N LYS A 442 -2.91 -21.57 40.87
CA LYS A 442 -2.81 -22.50 39.75
C LYS A 442 -1.58 -22.24 38.88
N ASP A 443 -1.30 -20.98 38.53
CA ASP A 443 -0.14 -20.64 37.70
C ASP A 443 1.16 -20.84 38.45
N LEU A 444 1.19 -20.52 39.75
CA LEU A 444 2.33 -20.81 40.61
C LEU A 444 2.61 -22.31 40.63
N LYS A 445 1.58 -23.14 40.80
CA LYS A 445 1.71 -24.59 40.76
C LYS A 445 2.24 -25.10 39.41
N ASN A 446 1.66 -24.62 38.30
CA ASN A 446 2.10 -25.00 36.95
C ASN A 446 3.57 -24.60 36.70
N ALA A 447 3.97 -23.40 37.16
CA ALA A 447 5.34 -22.92 37.05
C ALA A 447 6.32 -23.75 37.87
N ILE A 448 5.93 -24.13 39.11
CA ILE A 448 6.73 -25.04 39.95
C ILE A 448 6.90 -26.39 39.25
N GLU A 449 5.83 -27.00 38.76
CA GLU A 449 5.90 -28.29 38.05
C GLU A 449 6.77 -28.21 36.78
N ALA A 450 6.66 -27.13 36.00
CA ALA A 450 7.49 -26.91 34.81
C ALA A 450 8.96 -26.71 35.19
N ASN A 451 9.23 -25.97 36.26
CA ASN A 451 10.60 -25.74 36.75
C ASN A 451 11.22 -27.01 37.31
N ASP A 452 10.46 -27.86 38.01
CA ASP A 452 10.94 -29.14 38.51
C ASP A 452 11.29 -30.09 37.37
N LYS A 453 10.50 -30.13 36.30
CA LYS A 453 10.84 -30.87 35.07
C LYS A 453 12.14 -30.36 34.45
N LYS A 454 12.33 -29.04 34.36
CA LYS A 454 13.56 -28.44 33.84
C LYS A 454 14.77 -28.76 34.72
N LYS A 455 14.64 -28.66 36.05
CA LYS A 455 15.71 -29.00 37.01
C LYS A 455 16.15 -30.45 36.90
N ARG A 456 15.20 -31.39 36.76
CA ARG A 456 15.54 -32.81 36.52
C ARG A 456 16.34 -32.98 35.23
N LYS A 457 15.90 -32.33 34.15
CA LYS A 457 16.62 -32.39 32.86
C LYS A 457 18.02 -31.79 32.95
N ILE A 458 18.19 -30.68 33.67
CA ILE A 458 19.51 -30.07 33.92
C ILE A 458 20.39 -31.07 34.67
N PHE A 459 19.89 -31.64 35.77
CA PHE A 459 20.62 -32.62 36.57
C PHE A 459 21.04 -33.86 35.75
N ASP A 460 20.14 -34.38 34.91
CA ASP A 460 20.45 -35.51 34.04
C ASP A 460 21.55 -35.16 33.01
N ILE A 461 21.49 -33.97 32.41
CA ILE A 461 22.50 -33.49 31.46
C ILE A 461 23.84 -33.25 32.16
N GLU A 462 23.86 -32.63 33.34
CA GLU A 462 25.08 -32.43 34.14
C GLU A 462 25.76 -33.76 34.44
N ARG A 463 24.98 -34.79 34.78
CA ARG A 463 25.52 -36.13 35.03
C ARG A 463 26.11 -36.77 33.77
N GLU A 464 25.48 -36.59 32.62
CA GLU A 464 26.03 -37.07 31.35
C GLU A 464 27.30 -36.31 30.94
N ILE A 465 27.37 -35.00 31.22
CA ILE A 465 28.59 -34.19 31.01
C ILE A 465 29.72 -34.71 31.89
N GLU A 466 29.50 -34.87 33.20
CA GLU A 466 30.51 -35.40 34.11
C GLU A 466 30.99 -36.80 33.73
N LYS A 467 30.07 -37.64 33.23
CA LYS A 467 30.41 -38.97 32.74
C LYS A 467 31.27 -38.88 31.49
N GLY A 468 30.88 -38.04 30.53
CA GLY A 468 31.66 -37.79 29.31
C GLY A 468 33.04 -37.21 29.60
N GLU A 469 33.17 -36.28 30.54
CA GLU A 469 34.45 -35.73 30.97
C GLU A 469 35.35 -36.79 31.61
N ARG A 470 34.78 -37.68 32.43
CA ARG A 470 35.52 -38.83 33.00
C ARG A 470 35.99 -39.80 31.92
N GLU A 471 35.12 -40.16 30.99
CA GLU A 471 35.48 -41.04 29.86
C GLU A 471 36.58 -40.40 28.99
N LEU A 472 36.44 -39.13 28.68
CA LEU A 472 37.43 -38.36 27.93
C LEU A 472 38.78 -38.33 28.66
N ALA A 473 38.79 -38.07 29.97
CA ALA A 473 40.00 -38.10 30.79
C ALA A 473 40.66 -39.48 30.77
N THR A 474 39.89 -40.57 30.89
CA THR A 474 40.45 -41.93 30.82
C THR A 474 41.10 -42.26 29.48
N LEU A 475 40.58 -41.70 28.38
CA LEU A 475 41.14 -41.89 27.05
C LEU A 475 42.38 -41.01 26.81
N ILE A 476 42.36 -39.75 27.25
CA ILE A 476 43.40 -38.76 26.93
C ILE A 476 44.57 -38.81 27.91
N ASP A 477 44.32 -38.98 29.22
CA ASP A 477 45.35 -38.87 30.25
C ASP A 477 46.51 -39.85 30.08
N PRO A 478 46.33 -41.10 29.63
CA PRO A 478 47.45 -42.00 29.35
C PRO A 478 48.39 -41.46 28.25
N PHE A 479 47.83 -40.92 27.16
CA PHE A 479 48.63 -40.33 26.08
C PHE A 479 49.29 -39.02 26.52
N ARG A 480 48.55 -38.16 27.24
CA ARG A 480 49.08 -36.92 27.81
C ARG A 480 50.27 -37.22 28.73
N LYS A 481 50.14 -38.21 29.63
CA LYS A 481 51.23 -38.65 30.53
C LYS A 481 52.42 -39.21 29.76
N ARG A 482 52.19 -39.99 28.70
CA ARG A 482 53.28 -40.51 27.85
C ARG A 482 54.04 -39.39 27.13
N ILE A 483 53.33 -38.44 26.52
CA ILE A 483 53.94 -37.28 25.84
C ILE A 483 54.72 -36.42 26.85
N LEU A 484 54.17 -36.19 28.04
CA LEU A 484 54.86 -35.43 29.09
C LEU A 484 56.10 -36.17 29.60
N ALA A 485 56.05 -37.50 29.74
CA ALA A 485 57.21 -38.31 30.12
C ALA A 485 58.29 -38.34 29.03
N GLU A 486 57.92 -38.48 27.75
CA GLU A 486 58.85 -38.39 26.61
C GLU A 486 59.51 -37.00 26.54
N ARG A 487 58.76 -35.92 26.81
CA ARG A 487 59.31 -34.56 26.93
C ARG A 487 60.23 -34.39 28.14
N ALA A 488 59.97 -35.06 29.26
CA ALA A 488 60.82 -35.01 30.45
C ALA A 488 62.13 -35.81 30.30
N VAL A 489 62.18 -36.78 29.37
CA VAL A 489 63.40 -37.56 29.07
C VAL A 489 64.32 -36.86 28.05
N GLN A 490 63.80 -35.93 27.25
CA GLN A 490 64.61 -35.03 26.41
C GLN A 490 65.08 -33.80 27.20
N GLU A 491 66.14 -33.99 27.99
CA GLU A 491 66.82 -32.93 28.75
C GLU A 491 67.75 -32.05 27.89
N ASP A 492 67.34 -31.71 26.65
CA ASP A 492 68.03 -30.70 25.83
C ASP A 492 67.06 -29.97 24.89
N LEU A 493 65.95 -29.49 25.45
CA LEU A 493 65.05 -28.59 24.76
C LEU A 493 65.30 -27.18 25.29
N SER A 494 65.90 -26.35 24.42
CA SER A 494 66.01 -24.91 24.58
C SER A 494 64.66 -24.30 24.98
N GLU A 495 64.72 -23.23 25.78
CA GLU A 495 63.54 -22.50 26.25
C GLU A 495 62.53 -22.28 25.10
N PRO A 496 61.26 -22.68 25.28
CA PRO A 496 60.25 -22.44 24.27
C PRO A 496 60.10 -20.93 24.08
N VAL A 497 60.34 -20.46 22.86
CA VAL A 497 60.07 -19.07 22.46
C VAL A 497 58.58 -18.79 22.71
N ASP A 498 58.31 -17.79 23.55
CA ASP A 498 56.94 -17.33 23.87
C ASP A 498 56.28 -16.77 22.60
N LEU A 499 55.43 -17.58 21.96
CA LEU A 499 54.62 -17.19 20.81
C LEU A 499 53.25 -16.64 21.22
N ARG A 500 53.17 -15.90 22.34
CA ARG A 500 52.01 -15.05 22.58
C ARG A 500 52.03 -13.90 21.56
N PRO A 501 50.98 -13.73 20.71
CA PRO A 501 50.79 -12.45 20.06
C PRO A 501 50.46 -11.44 21.16
N ILE A 502 51.41 -10.55 21.46
CA ILE A 502 51.14 -9.33 22.22
C ILE A 502 50.27 -8.45 21.32
N ALA A 503 48.95 -8.63 21.40
CA ALA A 503 48.01 -7.58 21.07
C ALA A 503 47.61 -6.91 22.39
N ALA A 504 48.51 -6.06 22.89
CA ALA A 504 48.15 -5.06 23.88
C ALA A 504 47.34 -3.98 23.16
N TRP A 505 46.03 -3.99 23.35
CA TRP A 505 45.22 -2.80 23.14
C TRP A 505 45.14 -2.11 24.50
N GLU A 506 45.98 -1.09 24.68
CA GLU A 506 45.68 -0.03 25.65
C GLU A 506 44.53 0.80 25.09
N PHE A 507 43.60 1.15 25.98
CA PHE A 507 42.34 1.86 25.71
C PHE A 507 42.52 3.26 25.11
#